data_AF-A0A3N5Z537-F1
#
_entry.id   AF-A0A3N5Z537-F1
#
_cell.length_a   1.000
_cell.length_b   1.000
_cell.length_c   1.000
_cell.angle_alpha   90.00
_cell.angle_beta   90.00
_cell.angle_gamma   90.00
#
_symmetry.space_group_name_H-M   'P 1'
#
loop_
_entity.id
_entity.type
_entity.pdbx_description
1 polymer ?
#
loop_
_entity_poly.entity_id
_entity_poly.type
_entity_poly.pdbx_seq_one_letter_code
_entity_poly.pdbx_strand_id
1 'polypeptide(L)' 'MKGDTVQRVREALARFDSGEYGCCVGCQGEISEQRLQVLPFAVRCRDCEESHEHRIAGARKLRSPQGFEWR' A
#
# COMPACT_ATOMS: atom_id res chain seq x y z
N MET A 1 30.70 -9.08 -3.14
CA MET A 1 29.50 -8.70 -2.38
C MET A 1 28.26 -8.86 -3.28
N LYS A 2 27.58 -10.00 -3.25
CA LYS A 2 26.37 -10.30 -4.07
C LYS A 2 25.30 -10.99 -3.19
N GLY A 3 25.01 -10.44 -2.01
CA GLY A 3 24.08 -11.04 -1.04
C GLY A 3 22.72 -10.34 -0.94
N ASP A 4 22.63 -9.08 -1.36
CA ASP A 4 21.49 -8.21 -1.05
C ASP A 4 20.20 -8.63 -1.77
N THR A 5 20.31 -9.08 -3.02
CA THR A 5 19.16 -9.46 -3.84
C THR A 5 18.49 -10.75 -3.38
N VAL A 6 19.27 -11.73 -2.93
CA VAL A 6 18.75 -13.04 -2.49
C VAL A 6 17.94 -12.90 -1.20
N GLN A 7 18.37 -12.01 -0.32
CA GLN A 7 17.69 -11.78 0.96
C GLN A 7 16.32 -11.11 0.76
N ARG A 8 16.26 -10.15 -0.16
CA ARG A 8 15.01 -9.45 -0.53
C ARG A 8 14.00 -10.38 -1.21
N VAL A 9 14.47 -11.32 -2.03
CA VAL A 9 13.63 -12.34 -2.65
C VAL A 9 13.10 -13.33 -1.61
N ARG A 10 13.92 -13.73 -0.62
CA ARG A 10 13.49 -14.62 0.47
C ARG A 10 12.43 -13.99 1.36
N GLU A 11 12.53 -12.70 1.66
CA GLU A 11 11.49 -11.97 2.40
C GLU A 11 10.18 -11.87 1.61
N ALA A 12 10.25 -11.65 0.31
CA ALA A 12 9.07 -11.63 -0.55
C ALA A 12 8.38 -13.01 -0.61
N LEU A 13 9.15 -14.10 -0.67
CA LEU A 13 8.64 -15.46 -0.59
C LEU A 13 8.03 -15.78 0.78
N ALA A 14 8.64 -15.32 1.87
CA ALA A 14 8.09 -15.53 3.22
C ALA A 14 6.71 -14.88 3.40
N ARG A 15 6.48 -13.71 2.78
CA ARG A 15 5.15 -13.04 2.78
C ARG A 15 4.13 -13.75 1.89
N PHE A 16 4.59 -14.44 0.85
CA PHE A 16 3.76 -15.30 0.03
C PHE A 16 3.32 -16.54 0.81
N ASP A 17 4.24 -17.16 1.55
CA ASP A 17 4.01 -18.38 2.35
C ASP A 17 3.08 -18.14 3.55
N SER A 18 3.09 -16.94 4.14
CA SER A 18 2.16 -16.56 5.21
C SER A 18 0.68 -16.52 4.78
N GLY A 19 0.34 -16.64 3.50
CA GLY A 19 -1.05 -16.63 3.01
C GLY A 19 -1.72 -15.25 3.08
N GLU A 20 -0.97 -14.20 3.45
CA GLU A 20 -1.44 -12.81 3.43
C GLU A 20 -1.30 -12.18 2.03
N TYR A 21 -0.65 -12.87 1.10
CA TYR A 21 -0.54 -12.42 -0.29
C TYR A 21 -1.91 -12.49 -0.95
N GLY A 22 -2.39 -11.33 -1.39
CA GLY A 22 -3.75 -11.20 -1.90
C GLY A 22 -4.82 -11.06 -0.81
N CYS A 23 -4.45 -10.82 0.45
CA CYS A 23 -5.40 -10.46 1.51
C CYS A 23 -5.34 -8.97 1.82
N CYS A 24 -6.50 -8.30 1.83
CA CYS A 24 -6.59 -6.89 2.14
C CYS A 24 -6.39 -6.65 3.63
N VAL A 25 -5.41 -5.82 4.01
CA VAL A 25 -5.17 -5.46 5.43
C VAL A 25 -6.29 -4.64 6.08
N GLY A 26 -7.23 -4.11 5.29
CA GLY A 26 -8.33 -3.27 5.79
C GLY A 26 -9.62 -4.05 6.05
N CYS A 27 -9.97 -4.97 5.15
CA CYS A 27 -11.22 -5.75 5.25
C CYS A 27 -10.99 -7.26 5.40
N GLN A 28 -9.73 -7.72 5.42
CA GLN A 28 -9.34 -9.14 5.37
C GLN A 28 -9.97 -9.95 4.23
N GLY A 29 -10.53 -9.26 3.22
CA GLY A 29 -11.05 -9.90 2.01
C GLY A 29 -9.97 -10.16 0.97
N GLU A 30 -10.28 -10.99 0.00
CA GLU A 30 -9.40 -11.30 -1.12
C GLU A 30 -9.19 -10.08 -2.04
N ILE A 31 -7.96 -9.83 -2.46
CA ILE A 31 -7.57 -8.82 -3.44
C ILE A 31 -7.65 -9.48 -4.80
N SER A 32 -8.44 -8.89 -5.70
CA SER A 32 -8.65 -9.42 -7.05
C SER A 32 -7.33 -9.70 -7.77
N GLU A 33 -7.23 -10.85 -8.41
CA GLU A 33 -6.04 -11.30 -9.14
C GLU A 33 -5.56 -10.29 -10.19
N GLN A 34 -6.49 -9.63 -10.89
CA GLN A 34 -6.14 -8.58 -11.86
C GLN A 34 -5.34 -7.42 -11.22
N ARG A 35 -5.62 -7.11 -9.95
CA ARG A 35 -4.89 -6.06 -9.21
C ARG A 35 -3.50 -6.55 -8.79
N LEU A 36 -3.37 -7.81 -8.39
CA LEU A 36 -2.08 -8.43 -8.07
C LEU A 36 -1.21 -8.64 -9.32
N GLN A 37 -1.80 -8.87 -10.50
CA GLN A 37 -1.06 -8.96 -11.75
C GLN A 37 -0.40 -7.63 -12.14
N VAL A 38 -1.10 -6.50 -11.90
CA VAL A 38 -0.57 -5.16 -12.19
C VAL A 38 0.34 -4.67 -11.06
N LEU A 39 -0.04 -4.94 -9.80
CA LEU A 39 0.65 -4.52 -8.59
C LEU A 39 0.78 -5.72 -7.62
N PRO A 40 1.85 -6.53 -7.75
CA PRO A 40 2.03 -7.75 -6.96
C PRO A 40 2.13 -7.49 -5.45
N PHE A 41 2.54 -6.29 -5.07
CA PHE A 41 2.73 -5.88 -3.68
C PHE A 41 1.53 -5.08 -3.13
N ALA A 42 0.36 -5.15 -3.78
CA ALA A 42 -0.84 -4.51 -3.29
C ALA A 42 -1.25 -5.09 -1.92
N VAL A 43 -1.31 -4.22 -0.90
CA VAL A 43 -1.67 -4.58 0.48
C VAL A 43 -3.17 -4.35 0.77
N ARG A 44 -3.88 -3.65 -0.11
CA ARG A 44 -5.30 -3.32 0.04
C ARG A 44 -6.09 -3.64 -1.23
N CYS A 45 -7.34 -4.01 -1.06
CA CYS A 45 -8.30 -4.08 -2.16
C CYS A 45 -8.63 -2.67 -2.68
N ARG A 46 -9.20 -2.58 -3.89
CA ARG A 46 -9.56 -1.31 -4.53
C ARG A 46 -10.41 -0.41 -3.62
N ASP A 47 -11.44 -0.97 -3.00
CA ASP A 47 -12.34 -0.24 -2.11
C ASP A 47 -11.62 0.36 -0.90
N CYS A 48 -10.78 -0.45 -0.24
CA CYS A 48 -10.01 0.02 0.91
C CYS A 48 -8.94 1.04 0.52
N GLU A 49 -8.34 0.90 -0.66
CA GLU A 49 -7.39 1.86 -1.21
C GLU A 49 -8.07 3.21 -1.50
N GLU A 50 -9.20 3.22 -2.21
CA GLU A 50 -9.95 4.45 -2.50
C GLU A 50 -10.39 5.14 -1.20
N SER A 51 -10.95 4.39 -0.24
CA SER A 51 -11.33 4.94 1.07
C SER A 51 -10.14 5.58 1.80
N HIS A 52 -8.97 4.94 1.73
CA HIS A 52 -7.74 5.45 2.33
C HIS A 52 -7.23 6.72 1.63
N GLU A 53 -7.25 6.76 0.29
CA GLU A 53 -6.87 7.94 -0.50
C GLU A 53 -7.81 9.12 -0.22
N HIS A 54 -9.12 8.89 -0.18
CA HIS A 54 -10.10 9.93 0.17
C HIS A 54 -9.84 10.52 1.57
N ARG A 55 -9.46 9.67 2.54
CA ARG A 55 -9.14 10.10 3.90
C ARG A 55 -7.86 10.95 3.95
N ILE A 56 -6.82 10.55 3.23
CA ILE A 56 -5.54 11.27 3.15
C ILE A 56 -5.69 12.58 2.36
N ALA A 57 -6.41 12.57 1.24
CA ALA A 57 -6.66 13.75 0.43
C ALA A 57 -7.44 14.83 1.21
N GLY A 58 -8.40 14.41 2.05
CA GLY A 58 -9.09 15.29 2.99
C GLY A 58 -8.15 15.89 4.04
N ALA A 59 -7.23 15.09 4.59
CA ALA A 59 -6.24 15.56 5.57
C ALA A 59 -5.25 16.59 4.97
N ARG A 60 -4.90 16.48 3.69
CA ARG A 60 -4.02 17.44 3.01
C ARG A 60 -4.63 18.83 2.87
N LYS A 61 -5.97 18.96 2.81
CA LYS A 61 -6.65 20.25 2.72
C LYS A 61 -6.63 21.06 4.03
N LEU A 62 -6.40 20.41 5.17
CA LEU A 62 -6.39 21.06 6.49
C LEU A 62 -5.00 21.51 6.95
N ARG A 63 -3.93 21.06 6.28
CA ARG A 63 -2.56 21.52 6.56
C ARG A 63 -2.21 22.73 5.68
N SER A 64 -2.99 23.80 5.79
CA SER A 64 -2.50 25.13 5.45
C SER A 64 -1.52 25.54 6.56
N PRO A 65 -0.22 25.73 6.28
CA PRO A 65 0.60 26.53 7.18
C PRO A 65 0.14 27.97 6.98
N GLN A 66 -0.88 28.35 7.73
CA GLN A 66 -1.31 29.74 7.85
C GLN A 66 -0.10 30.55 8.37
N GLY A 67 0.51 31.34 7.48
CA GLY A 67 1.64 32.19 7.85
C GLY A 67 2.60 32.63 6.74
N PHE A 68 2.20 32.71 5.47
CA PHE A 68 2.98 33.46 4.48
C PHE A 68 2.20 34.71 4.07
N GLU A 69 2.39 35.79 4.84
CA GLU A 69 2.14 37.16 4.39
C GLU A 69 3.13 37.49 3.28
N TRP A 70 2.67 37.47 2.03
CA TRP A 70 3.35 38.10 0.92
C TRP A 70 3.04 39.61 1.00
N ARG A 71 3.97 40.35 1.59
CA ARG A 71 4.09 41.80 1.45
C ARG A 71 5.13 42.13 0.40
#